data_AF-A0A9D5VPS5-F1
#
_entry.id   AF-A0A9D5VPS5-F1
#
_cell.length_a   1.000
_cell.length_b   1.000
_cell.length_c   1.000
_cell.angle_alpha   90.00
_cell.angle_beta   90.00
_cell.angle_gamma   90.00
#
_symmetry.space_group_name_H-M   'P 1'
#
loop_
_entity.id
_entity.type
_entity.pdbx_description
1 polymer ?
#
loop_
_entity_poly.entity_id
_entity_poly.type
_entity_poly.pdbx_seq_one_letter_code
_entity_poly.pdbx_strand_id
1 'polypeptide(L)'
;MTDLALTDSTNSTSTDLATTDLLSTSNSVSADLTLHEVGQQFLQYLKTQGKKDNTVATYSKDLEVIEKFFGSDRQIRKIIIPHVAQFLKSDIFLKLPNGKDKAKPTIDKITRFFRMMLIFAQENRMIDVLPLTKDVSLGRNAKKAKVKVVEAIPKEEEKVDEKAEIQQEEILSPMEINEEAEVAA
;
A
#
# COMPACT_ATOMS: atom_id res chain seq x y z
N MET A 1 18.79 16.72 -67.41
CA MET A 1 20.09 17.38 -67.58
C MET A 1 20.21 18.48 -66.54
N THR A 2 20.82 18.16 -65.40
CA THR A 2 21.58 19.05 -64.51
C THR A 2 22.17 18.16 -63.42
N ASP A 3 23.38 17.70 -63.67
CA ASP A 3 24.31 17.23 -62.66
C ASP A 3 24.74 18.40 -61.77
N LEU A 4 24.85 18.20 -60.45
CA LEU A 4 25.77 18.99 -59.63
C LEU A 4 26.25 18.21 -58.40
N ALA A 5 27.43 17.63 -58.58
CA ALA A 5 28.57 17.42 -57.68
C ALA A 5 28.37 17.14 -56.16
N LEU A 6 28.91 15.97 -55.79
CA LEU A 6 29.60 15.62 -54.54
C LEU A 6 30.37 16.76 -53.86
N THR A 7 30.33 16.76 -52.53
CA THR A 7 31.54 16.95 -51.70
C THR A 7 31.56 15.93 -50.56
N ASP A 8 32.55 15.05 -50.62
CA ASP A 8 33.07 14.22 -49.52
C ASP A 8 34.05 15.06 -48.67
N SER A 9 34.07 14.85 -47.35
CA SER A 9 35.25 14.93 -46.44
C SER A 9 34.74 14.85 -44.99
N THR A 10 34.86 13.73 -44.26
CA THR A 10 36.04 13.11 -43.60
C THR A 10 36.70 13.97 -42.50
N ASN A 11 36.44 13.62 -41.24
CA ASN A 11 37.48 13.21 -40.25
C ASN A 11 36.79 12.68 -38.97
N SER A 12 37.08 11.45 -38.53
CA SER A 12 38.09 11.08 -37.51
C SER A 12 37.70 11.49 -36.09
N THR A 13 37.91 10.73 -35.01
CA THR A 13 38.48 9.41 -34.74
C THR A 13 38.14 9.12 -33.27
N SER A 14 37.86 7.85 -32.97
CA SER A 14 38.07 7.13 -31.70
C SER A 14 37.84 7.85 -30.37
N THR A 15 36.90 7.32 -29.59
CA THR A 15 37.30 6.70 -28.31
C THR A 15 36.53 5.39 -28.15
N ASP A 16 37.24 4.30 -28.38
CA ASP A 16 36.97 3.04 -27.70
C ASP A 16 37.11 3.28 -26.20
N LEU A 17 36.02 3.15 -25.45
CA LEU A 17 36.11 2.60 -24.11
C LEU A 17 35.34 1.29 -24.10
N ALA A 18 36.16 0.25 -24.06
CA ALA A 18 35.79 -1.10 -23.74
C ALA A 18 34.98 -1.19 -22.46
N THR A 19 34.44 -2.40 -22.28
CA THR A 19 34.09 -3.03 -21.00
C THR A 19 32.60 -3.01 -20.72
N THR A 20 31.94 -4.01 -21.31
CA THR A 20 31.23 -5.03 -20.54
C THR A 20 30.80 -4.62 -19.13
N ASP A 21 29.61 -4.07 -19.01
CA ASP A 21 28.70 -4.48 -17.94
C ASP A 21 27.56 -5.21 -18.66
N LEU A 22 27.76 -6.47 -19.05
CA LEU A 22 27.45 -7.62 -18.20
C LEU A 22 26.23 -7.30 -17.33
N LEU A 23 25.12 -7.91 -17.73
CA LEU A 23 23.99 -8.29 -16.89
C LEU A 23 24.08 -7.68 -15.49
N SER A 24 23.32 -6.63 -15.23
CA SER A 24 22.97 -6.24 -13.86
C SER A 24 22.05 -7.31 -13.27
N THR A 25 22.62 -8.52 -13.09
CA THR A 25 22.22 -9.51 -12.11
C THR A 25 22.84 -9.07 -10.79
N SER A 26 22.45 -7.87 -10.33
CA SER A 26 22.60 -7.51 -8.93
C SER A 26 21.37 -8.05 -8.21
N ASN A 27 21.42 -9.35 -7.91
CA ASN A 27 20.69 -9.85 -6.76
C ASN A 27 21.31 -9.18 -5.53
N SER A 28 20.79 -8.02 -5.13
CA SER A 28 21.20 -7.34 -3.91
C SER A 28 19.99 -6.68 -3.27
N VAL A 29 19.50 -7.36 -2.24
CA VAL A 29 18.57 -6.90 -1.20
C VAL A 29 17.20 -6.51 -1.75
N SER A 30 16.14 -6.93 -1.07
CA SER A 30 14.79 -6.42 -1.35
C SER A 30 14.79 -4.91 -1.10
N ALA A 31 15.20 -4.12 -2.09
CA ALA A 31 15.06 -2.68 -2.05
C ALA A 31 13.61 -2.42 -1.71
N ASP A 32 13.38 -1.66 -0.64
CA ASP A 32 12.05 -1.39 -0.14
C ASP A 32 11.32 -0.53 -1.17
N LEU A 33 10.71 -1.20 -2.15
CA LEU A 33 9.99 -0.54 -3.23
C LEU A 33 8.85 0.27 -2.64
N THR A 34 8.78 1.50 -3.11
CA THR A 34 7.69 2.41 -2.79
C THR A 34 6.41 1.98 -3.53
N LEU A 35 5.27 2.43 -3.02
CA LEU A 35 3.98 2.24 -3.63
C LEU A 35 3.96 2.76 -5.07
N HIS A 36 4.61 3.91 -5.30
CA HIS A 36 4.73 4.50 -6.63
C HIS A 36 5.48 3.58 -7.59
N GLU A 37 6.67 3.11 -7.22
CA GLU A 37 7.49 2.25 -8.07
C GLU A 37 6.78 0.94 -8.42
N VAL A 38 6.14 0.29 -7.44
CA VAL A 38 5.34 -0.92 -7.67
C VAL A 38 4.15 -0.62 -8.60
N GLY A 39 3.49 0.52 -8.41
CA GLY A 39 2.41 0.98 -9.27
C GLY A 39 2.86 1.16 -10.72
N GLN A 40 4.00 1.82 -10.95
CA GLN A 40 4.57 2.02 -12.29
C GLN A 40 4.98 0.70 -12.95
N GLN A 41 5.64 -0.19 -12.20
CA GLN A 41 6.00 -1.53 -12.70
C GLN A 41 4.75 -2.33 -13.09
N PHE A 42 3.67 -2.21 -12.31
CA PHE A 42 2.40 -2.87 -12.63
C PHE A 42 1.73 -2.27 -13.89
N LEU A 43 1.76 -0.94 -14.07
CA LEU A 43 1.25 -0.29 -15.28
C LEU A 43 2.05 -0.71 -16.52
N GLN A 44 3.37 -0.83 -16.41
CA GLN A 44 4.23 -1.35 -17.47
C GLN A 44 3.91 -2.82 -17.77
N TYR A 45 3.72 -3.65 -16.75
CA TYR A 45 3.27 -5.03 -16.91
C TYR A 45 1.93 -5.12 -17.68
N LEU A 46 0.97 -4.23 -17.40
CA LEU A 46 -0.28 -4.21 -18.15
C LEU A 46 -0.08 -3.86 -19.63
N LYS A 47 0.88 -2.98 -19.96
CA LYS A 47 1.25 -2.70 -21.36
C LYS A 47 1.85 -3.92 -22.04
N THR A 48 2.76 -4.64 -21.38
CA THR A 48 3.36 -5.87 -21.95
C THR A 48 2.34 -7.00 -22.13
N GLN A 49 1.28 -7.02 -21.31
CA GLN A 49 0.13 -7.90 -21.47
C GLN A 49 -0.85 -7.47 -22.58
N GLY A 50 -0.51 -6.46 -23.39
CA GLY A 50 -1.30 -5.99 -24.53
C GLY A 50 -2.56 -5.21 -24.14
N LYS A 51 -2.62 -4.59 -22.95
CA LYS A 51 -3.72 -3.68 -22.61
C LYS A 51 -3.60 -2.38 -23.42
N LYS A 52 -4.74 -1.90 -23.93
CA LYS A 52 -4.83 -0.63 -24.66
C LYS A 52 -4.33 0.53 -23.80
N ASP A 53 -3.66 1.50 -24.42
CA ASP A 53 -3.09 2.66 -23.72
C ASP A 53 -4.12 3.46 -22.92
N ASN A 54 -5.35 3.63 -23.43
CA ASN A 54 -6.41 4.31 -22.70
C ASN A 54 -6.79 3.57 -21.40
N THR A 55 -6.71 2.23 -21.39
CA THR A 55 -6.91 1.43 -20.17
C THR A 55 -5.81 1.72 -19.16
N VAL A 56 -4.56 1.78 -19.62
CA VAL A 56 -3.40 2.04 -18.76
C VAL A 56 -3.43 3.48 -18.22
N ALA A 57 -3.79 4.46 -19.05
CA ALA A 57 -3.98 5.85 -18.62
C ALA A 57 -5.09 5.98 -17.57
N THR A 58 -6.17 5.22 -17.70
CA THR A 58 -7.24 5.18 -16.70
C THR A 58 -6.74 4.59 -15.38
N TYR A 59 -5.94 3.53 -15.43
CA TYR A 59 -5.35 2.92 -14.24
C TYR A 59 -4.27 3.78 -13.59
N SER A 60 -3.54 4.61 -14.35
CA SER A 60 -2.63 5.61 -13.78
C SER A 60 -3.38 6.57 -12.85
N LYS A 61 -4.58 7.02 -13.24
CA LYS A 61 -5.42 7.87 -12.39
C LYS A 61 -5.94 7.14 -11.15
N ASP A 62 -6.17 5.83 -11.26
CA ASP A 62 -6.58 5.01 -10.11
C ASP A 62 -5.41 4.85 -9.11
N LEU A 63 -4.17 4.78 -9.61
CA LEU A 63 -2.96 4.81 -8.78
C LEU A 63 -2.83 6.14 -8.01
N GLU A 64 -3.04 7.28 -8.67
CA GLU A 64 -2.99 8.60 -8.02
C GLU A 64 -3.96 8.71 -6.82
N VAL A 65 -5.15 8.11 -6.91
CA VAL A 65 -6.12 8.10 -5.80
C VAL A 65 -5.58 7.32 -4.59
N ILE A 66 -4.90 6.21 -4.86
CA ILE A 66 -4.30 5.35 -3.83
C ILE A 66 -3.09 6.07 -3.21
N GLU A 67 -2.23 6.65 -4.03
CA GLU A 67 -1.07 7.44 -3.59
C GLU A 67 -1.49 8.66 -2.77
N LYS A 68 -2.62 9.31 -3.10
CA LYS A 68 -3.15 10.42 -2.31
C LYS A 68 -3.50 10.04 -0.88
N PHE A 69 -3.87 8.79 -0.62
CA PHE A 69 -4.19 8.30 0.73
C PHE A 69 -2.94 7.78 1.46
N PHE A 70 -2.13 6.94 0.80
CA PHE A 70 -1.00 6.27 1.44
C PHE A 70 0.31 7.08 1.40
N GLY A 71 0.44 8.02 0.46
CA GLY A 71 1.71 8.62 0.06
C GLY A 71 2.42 7.80 -1.02
N SER A 72 3.03 8.48 -2.00
CA SER A 72 3.83 7.86 -3.07
C SER A 72 5.01 7.06 -2.54
N ASP A 73 5.67 7.61 -1.52
CA ASP A 73 6.95 7.12 -0.99
C ASP A 73 6.77 6.01 0.05
N ARG A 74 5.51 5.64 0.32
CA ARG A 74 5.22 4.60 1.30
C ARG A 74 5.69 3.26 0.78
N GLN A 75 6.51 2.57 1.57
CA GLN A 75 6.98 1.23 1.24
C GLN A 75 5.82 0.24 1.13
N ILE A 76 5.79 -0.56 0.06
CA ILE A 76 4.71 -1.51 -0.21
C ILE A 76 4.57 -2.55 0.92
N ARG A 77 5.69 -2.97 1.52
CA ARG A 77 5.72 -3.94 2.64
C ARG A 77 5.08 -3.42 3.92
N LYS A 78 5.01 -2.10 4.11
CA LYS A 78 4.39 -1.46 5.29
C LYS A 78 2.86 -1.33 5.17
N ILE A 79 2.29 -1.68 4.02
CA ILE A 79 0.84 -1.68 3.83
C ILE A 79 0.27 -2.98 4.43
N ILE A 80 -0.40 -2.86 5.56
CA ILE A 80 -1.07 -3.94 6.29
C ILE A 80 -2.59 -3.82 6.16
N ILE A 81 -3.32 -4.89 6.52
CA ILE A 81 -4.79 -4.99 6.41
C ILE A 81 -5.52 -3.79 7.05
N PRO A 82 -5.14 -3.29 8.25
CA PRO A 82 -5.78 -2.10 8.84
C PRO A 82 -5.67 -0.85 7.97
N HIS A 83 -4.51 -0.60 7.35
CA HIS A 83 -4.33 0.56 6.49
C HIS A 83 -5.22 0.46 5.23
N VAL A 84 -5.40 -0.75 4.69
CA VAL A 84 -6.31 -0.99 3.57
C VAL A 84 -7.76 -0.82 3.97
N ALA A 85 -8.16 -1.29 5.15
CA ALA A 85 -9.50 -1.06 5.69
C ALA A 85 -9.80 0.44 5.89
N GLN A 86 -8.82 1.21 6.35
CA GLN A 86 -8.93 2.67 6.48
C GLN A 86 -9.09 3.35 5.12
N PHE A 87 -8.29 2.94 4.11
CA PHE A 87 -8.40 3.47 2.75
C PHE A 87 -9.81 3.29 2.17
N LEU A 88 -10.37 2.08 2.27
CA LEU A 88 -11.69 1.76 1.73
C LEU A 88 -12.84 2.54 2.39
N LYS A 89 -12.62 3.06 3.60
CA LYS A 89 -13.58 3.89 4.34
C LYS A 89 -13.27 5.39 4.23
N SER A 90 -12.18 5.76 3.57
CA SER A 90 -11.71 7.15 3.53
C SER A 90 -12.53 8.02 2.59
N ASP A 91 -12.66 9.29 2.93
CA ASP A 91 -13.32 10.28 2.07
C ASP A 91 -12.58 10.47 0.74
N ILE A 92 -11.25 10.27 0.69
CA ILE A 92 -10.47 10.31 -0.55
C ILE A 92 -10.98 9.26 -1.55
N PHE A 93 -11.31 8.09 -1.03
CA PHE A 93 -11.79 6.96 -1.81
C PHE A 93 -13.31 7.04 -2.09
N LEU A 94 -14.11 7.49 -1.12
CA LEU A 94 -15.57 7.48 -1.22
C LEU A 94 -16.17 8.77 -1.79
N LYS A 95 -15.49 9.92 -1.70
CA LYS A 95 -16.03 11.21 -2.10
C LYS A 95 -15.25 11.85 -3.26
N LEU A 96 -15.94 12.68 -4.04
CA LEU A 96 -15.34 13.56 -5.02
C LEU A 96 -14.75 14.80 -4.34
N PRO A 97 -13.90 15.59 -5.03
CA PRO A 97 -13.39 16.86 -4.50
C PRO A 97 -14.49 17.87 -4.12
N ASN A 98 -15.69 17.72 -4.68
CA ASN A 98 -16.86 18.54 -4.36
C ASN A 98 -17.68 18.02 -3.16
N GLY A 99 -17.19 17.00 -2.45
CA GLY A 99 -17.84 16.40 -1.29
C GLY A 99 -18.98 15.42 -1.61
N LYS A 100 -19.36 15.24 -2.89
CA LYS A 100 -20.38 14.26 -3.29
C LYS A 100 -19.82 12.85 -3.28
N ASP A 101 -20.68 11.86 -3.07
CA ASP A 101 -20.28 10.46 -3.14
C ASP A 101 -19.81 10.06 -4.55
N LYS A 102 -18.72 9.28 -4.62
CA LYS A 102 -18.27 8.66 -5.86
C LYS A 102 -19.27 7.60 -6.29
N ALA A 103 -19.47 7.51 -7.60
CA ALA A 103 -20.30 6.47 -8.17
C ALA A 103 -19.71 5.10 -7.85
N LYS A 104 -20.57 4.14 -7.49
CA LYS A 104 -20.19 2.76 -7.19
C LYS A 104 -19.29 2.11 -8.26
N PRO A 105 -19.53 2.30 -9.59
CA PRO A 105 -18.63 1.75 -10.61
C PRO A 105 -17.19 2.27 -10.53
N THR A 106 -17.00 3.52 -10.09
CA THR A 106 -15.67 4.10 -9.90
C THR A 106 -14.97 3.48 -8.69
N ILE A 107 -15.70 3.33 -7.58
CA ILE A 107 -15.23 2.65 -6.36
C ILE A 107 -14.80 1.22 -6.68
N ASP A 108 -15.66 0.45 -7.35
CA ASP A 108 -15.40 -0.94 -7.71
C ASP A 108 -14.18 -1.08 -8.64
N LYS A 109 -13.99 -0.12 -9.55
CA LYS A 109 -12.84 -0.08 -10.45
C LYS A 109 -11.54 0.18 -9.70
N ILE A 110 -11.50 1.17 -8.81
CA ILE A 110 -10.30 1.47 -8.02
C ILE A 110 -9.97 0.30 -7.09
N THR A 111 -10.95 -0.28 -6.39
CA THR A 111 -10.76 -1.49 -5.58
C THR A 111 -10.18 -2.63 -6.41
N ARG A 112 -10.72 -2.84 -7.62
CA ARG A 112 -10.22 -3.87 -8.55
C ARG A 112 -8.77 -3.60 -8.97
N PHE A 113 -8.43 -2.36 -9.31
CA PHE A 113 -7.07 -1.98 -9.69
C PHE A 113 -6.10 -2.24 -8.53
N PHE A 114 -6.43 -1.73 -7.33
CA PHE A 114 -5.61 -1.90 -6.14
C PHE A 114 -5.38 -3.37 -5.79
N ARG A 115 -6.45 -4.18 -5.84
CA ARG A 115 -6.35 -5.63 -5.66
C ARG A 115 -5.42 -6.28 -6.69
N MET A 116 -5.53 -5.93 -7.97
CA MET A 116 -4.67 -6.50 -9.02
C MET A 116 -3.20 -6.14 -8.82
N MET A 117 -2.93 -4.89 -8.41
CA MET A 117 -1.59 -4.42 -8.12
C MET A 117 -0.97 -5.15 -6.91
N LEU A 118 -1.73 -5.35 -5.83
CA LEU A 118 -1.25 -6.09 -4.66
C LEU A 118 -0.98 -7.57 -4.97
N ILE A 119 -1.82 -8.21 -5.80
CA ILE A 119 -1.57 -9.58 -6.28
C ILE A 119 -0.30 -9.63 -7.13
N PHE A 120 -0.09 -8.66 -8.02
CA PHE A 120 1.15 -8.55 -8.79
C PHE A 120 2.37 -8.40 -7.88
N ALA A 121 2.29 -7.55 -6.86
CA ALA A 121 3.38 -7.39 -5.88
C ALA A 121 3.69 -8.70 -5.15
N GLN A 122 2.65 -9.48 -4.80
CA GLN A 122 2.81 -10.80 -4.18
C GLN A 122 3.43 -11.82 -5.15
N GLU A 123 2.97 -11.88 -6.40
CA GLU A 123 3.50 -12.79 -7.43
C GLU A 123 5.00 -12.54 -7.68
N ASN A 124 5.45 -11.28 -7.61
CA ASN A 124 6.85 -10.89 -7.76
C ASN A 124 7.65 -10.88 -6.45
N ARG A 125 7.10 -11.44 -5.35
CA ARG A 125 7.75 -11.51 -4.02
C ARG A 125 8.18 -10.14 -3.43
N MET A 126 7.50 -9.07 -3.84
CA MET A 126 7.67 -7.72 -3.27
C MET A 126 6.97 -7.60 -1.92
N ILE A 127 5.90 -8.37 -1.72
CA ILE A 127 5.20 -8.53 -0.44
C ILE A 127 5.02 -10.01 -0.13
N ASP A 128 5.10 -10.36 1.15
CA ASP A 128 4.95 -11.76 1.59
C ASP A 128 3.48 -12.12 1.85
N VAL A 129 2.76 -11.20 2.49
CA VAL A 129 1.36 -11.34 2.87
C VAL A 129 0.52 -10.34 2.10
N LEU A 130 -0.59 -10.81 1.52
CA LEU A 130 -1.52 -9.98 0.76
C LEU A 130 -2.41 -9.17 1.74
N PRO A 131 -2.31 -7.84 1.78
CA PRO A 131 -3.03 -7.03 2.78
C PRO A 131 -4.46 -6.71 2.30
N LEU A 132 -5.27 -7.73 2.04
CA LEU A 132 -6.68 -7.54 1.68
C LEU A 132 -7.60 -7.91 2.84
N THR A 133 -8.63 -7.10 3.06
CA THR A 133 -9.71 -7.45 3.98
C THR A 133 -10.59 -8.54 3.37
N LYS A 134 -11.30 -9.29 4.22
CA LYS A 134 -12.23 -10.34 3.77
C LYS A 134 -13.38 -9.79 2.91
N ASP A 135 -13.68 -8.50 3.06
CA ASP A 135 -14.75 -7.81 2.33
C ASP A 135 -14.39 -7.54 0.87
N VAL A 136 -13.09 -7.46 0.54
CA VAL A 136 -12.63 -7.28 -0.84
C VAL A 136 -12.56 -8.64 -1.51
N SER A 137 -13.60 -8.96 -2.29
CA SER A 137 -13.64 -10.18 -3.11
C SER A 137 -12.36 -10.31 -3.95
N LEU A 138 -11.78 -11.50 -4.06
CA LEU A 138 -10.59 -11.74 -4.89
C LEU A 138 -10.92 -11.82 -6.40
N GLY A 139 -12.20 -11.92 -6.75
CA GLY A 139 -12.69 -12.06 -8.12
C GLY A 139 -12.00 -13.18 -8.90
N ARG A 140 -11.78 -12.97 -10.20
CA ARG A 140 -11.12 -13.95 -11.09
C ARG A 140 -9.67 -14.29 -10.72
N ASN A 141 -9.04 -13.51 -9.85
CA ASN A 141 -7.63 -13.68 -9.48
C ASN A 141 -7.45 -14.56 -8.24
N ALA A 142 -8.52 -15.12 -7.68
CA ALA A 142 -8.44 -16.00 -6.50
C ALA A 142 -7.48 -17.19 -6.68
N LYS A 143 -7.34 -17.73 -7.89
CA LYS A 143 -6.42 -18.85 -8.18
C LYS A 143 -4.94 -18.44 -8.18
N LYS A 144 -4.66 -17.15 -8.38
CA LYS A 144 -3.31 -16.57 -8.49
C LYS A 144 -2.80 -16.08 -7.14
N ALA A 145 -3.70 -15.58 -6.30
CA ALA A 145 -3.46 -15.36 -4.90
C ALA A 145 -3.35 -16.72 -4.20
N LYS A 146 -2.23 -17.43 -4.30
CA LYS A 146 -1.93 -18.55 -3.39
C LYS A 146 -1.61 -17.94 -2.03
N VAL A 147 -2.69 -17.68 -1.28
CA VAL A 147 -2.68 -17.01 0.01
C VAL A 147 -2.03 -17.95 1.03
N LYS A 148 -0.90 -17.55 1.64
CA LYS A 148 -0.67 -17.90 3.05
C LYS A 148 -1.69 -17.09 3.82
N VAL A 149 -2.87 -17.66 4.06
CA VAL A 149 -3.86 -17.10 4.96
C VAL A 149 -3.20 -17.20 6.32
N VAL A 150 -2.60 -16.11 6.81
CA VAL A 150 -2.36 -15.99 8.24
C VAL A 150 -3.74 -15.84 8.84
N GLU A 151 -4.29 -16.99 9.17
CA GLU A 151 -5.50 -17.16 9.95
C GLU A 151 -5.33 -16.35 11.24
N ALA A 152 -6.37 -15.57 11.54
CA ALA A 152 -6.66 -14.92 12.82
C ALA A 152 -5.45 -14.52 13.67
N ILE A 153 -5.28 -13.20 13.85
CA ILE A 153 -4.73 -12.64 15.08
C ILE A 153 -5.31 -13.46 16.26
N PRO A 154 -4.52 -14.27 16.99
CA PRO A 154 -4.99 -14.77 18.26
C PRO A 154 -5.27 -13.55 19.13
N LYS A 155 -6.49 -13.47 19.65
CA LYS A 155 -6.80 -12.59 20.76
C LYS A 155 -5.90 -13.03 21.91
N GLU A 156 -4.79 -12.34 22.13
CA GLU A 156 -4.16 -12.35 23.44
C GLU A 156 -5.01 -11.45 24.33
N GLU A 157 -6.02 -12.10 24.91
CA GLU A 157 -6.58 -11.71 26.20
C GLU A 157 -5.44 -11.78 27.22
N GLU A 158 -4.83 -10.64 27.53
CA GLU A 158 -3.97 -10.53 28.71
C GLU A 158 -4.89 -10.52 29.94
N LYS A 159 -5.14 -11.72 30.48
CA LYS A 159 -5.54 -11.91 31.87
C LYS A 159 -4.39 -11.44 32.76
N VAL A 160 -4.58 -10.32 33.44
CA VAL A 160 -3.77 -9.97 34.61
C VAL A 160 -4.57 -10.36 35.85
N ASP A 161 -4.40 -11.61 36.27
CA ASP A 161 -4.70 -12.05 37.63
C ASP A 161 -3.39 -12.60 38.22
N GLU A 162 -2.81 -11.88 39.19
CA GLU A 162 -2.77 -12.33 40.59
C GLU A 162 -1.66 -11.64 41.40
N LYS A 163 -2.11 -10.96 42.46
CA LYS A 163 -1.51 -10.65 43.77
C LYS A 163 0.01 -10.74 43.96
N ALA A 164 0.59 -9.64 44.45
CA ALA A 164 1.55 -9.70 45.54
C ALA A 164 1.34 -8.55 46.53
N GLU A 165 1.06 -8.98 47.75
CA GLU A 165 0.86 -8.28 49.01
C GLU A 165 2.20 -7.81 49.59
N ILE A 166 2.32 -6.52 49.97
CA ILE A 166 3.22 -6.08 51.05
C ILE A 166 2.48 -5.01 51.87
N GLN A 167 2.22 -5.37 53.13
CA GLN A 167 1.70 -4.54 54.21
C GLN A 167 2.83 -3.77 54.90
N GLN A 168 2.41 -2.74 55.66
CA GLN A 168 3.05 -2.05 56.80
C GLN A 168 3.21 -0.55 56.53
N GLU A 169 2.88 0.36 57.43
CA GLU A 169 2.03 0.43 58.62
C GLU A 169 2.12 1.91 59.05
N GLU A 170 1.06 2.44 59.69
CA GLU A 170 1.13 3.64 60.54
C GLU A 170 1.38 4.99 59.80
N ILE A 171 0.63 6.08 59.98
CA ILE A 171 0.24 6.69 61.26
C ILE A 171 -0.99 7.61 61.08
N LEU A 172 -1.86 7.60 62.10
CA LEU A 172 -2.59 8.75 62.68
C LEU A 172 -3.96 9.19 62.09
N SER A 173 -4.96 8.39 62.44
CA SER A 173 -6.17 8.72 63.23
C SER A 173 -7.28 9.65 62.70
N PRO A 174 -8.54 9.41 63.14
CA PRO A 174 -9.77 9.83 62.47
C PRO A 174 -10.44 11.03 63.14
N MET A 175 -11.21 11.80 62.37
CA MET A 175 -12.35 12.53 62.94
C MET A 175 -13.55 12.37 62.01
N GLU A 176 -14.43 11.46 62.41
CA GLU A 176 -15.86 11.56 62.16
C GLU A 176 -16.39 12.83 62.84
N ILE A 177 -17.17 13.63 62.10
CA ILE A 177 -18.27 14.38 62.67
C ILE A 177 -19.46 14.13 61.75
N ASN A 178 -20.49 13.53 62.35
CA ASN A 178 -21.84 13.30 61.82
C ASN A 178 -22.59 14.63 61.61
N GLU A 179 -23.84 14.50 61.15
CA GLU A 179 -24.93 15.46 61.38
C GLU A 179 -24.93 16.59 60.31
N GLU A 180 -26.00 16.89 59.56
CA GLU A 180 -27.43 16.79 59.87
C GLU A 180 -28.27 17.15 58.60
N ALA A 181 -29.51 16.63 58.56
CA ALA A 181 -30.75 17.14 57.91
C ALA A 181 -30.75 17.44 56.39
N GLU A 182 -31.52 16.74 55.53
CA GLU A 182 -32.99 16.58 55.45
C GLU A 182 -33.75 17.84 54.94
N VAL A 183 -34.69 17.54 54.03
CA VAL A 183 -35.89 18.27 53.61
C VAL A 183 -35.75 19.20 52.38
N ALA A 184 -36.12 18.60 51.26
CA ALA A 184 -36.77 19.28 50.15
C ALA A 184 -38.15 19.82 50.59
N ALA A 185 -38.36 21.12 50.39
CA ALA A 185 -39.66 21.75 50.17
C ALA A 185 -39.45 23.01 49.34
#